data_AF-A0A4P2PYW1-F1
#
_entry.id   AF-A0A4P2PYW1-F1
#
_cell.length_a   1.000
_cell.length_b   1.000
_cell.length_c   1.000
_cell.angle_alpha   90.00
_cell.angle_beta   90.00
_cell.angle_gamma   90.00
#
_symmetry.space_group_name_H-M   'P 1'
#
loop_
_entity.id
_entity.type
_entity.pdbx_description
1 polymer ?
#
loop_
_entity_poly.entity_id
_entity_poly.type
_entity_poly.pdbx_seq_one_letter_code
_entity_poly.pdbx_strand_id
1 'polypeptide(L)' 'MVVHPTRSNLARHPRPSARFLLEDGELPRLLPDALEVVRYDEGWLDEGRHEARLVARRPGAASPAA' A
#
# COMPACT_ATOMS: atom_id res chain seq x y z
N MET A 1 1.30 -2.96 8.84
CA MET A 1 0.78 -3.27 7.49
C MET A 1 -0.30 -2.27 7.17
N VAL A 2 -0.33 -1.78 5.93
CA VAL A 2 -1.36 -0.86 5.42
C VAL A 2 -2.05 -1.53 4.24
N VAL A 3 -3.36 -1.35 4.15
CA VAL A 3 -4.21 -1.80 3.04
C VAL A 3 -5.10 -0.66 2.62
N HIS A 4 -5.14 -0.36 1.33
CA HIS A 4 -5.96 0.74 0.82
C HIS A 4 -6.49 0.44 -0.59
N PRO A 5 -7.78 0.71 -0.89
CA PRO A 5 -8.30 0.56 -2.24
C PRO A 5 -7.67 1.57 -3.20
N THR A 6 -7.50 1.17 -4.46
CA THR A 6 -6.95 2.04 -5.52
C THR A 6 -8.00 2.39 -6.56
N ARG A 7 -7.67 3.28 -7.51
CA ARG A 7 -8.61 3.74 -8.53
C ARG A 7 -9.13 2.63 -9.43
N SER A 8 -8.36 1.57 -9.68
CA SER A 8 -8.85 0.37 -10.37
C SER A 8 -10.09 -0.26 -9.70
N ASN A 9 -10.32 -0.02 -8.41
CA ASN A 9 -11.53 -0.49 -7.71
C ASN A 9 -12.83 0.11 -8.30
N LEU A 10 -12.77 1.31 -8.89
CA LEU A 10 -13.93 1.96 -9.53
C LEU A 10 -14.45 1.20 -10.75
N ALA A 11 -13.65 0.32 -11.35
CA ALA A 11 -14.08 -0.51 -12.46
C ALA A 11 -15.19 -1.50 -12.06
N ARG A 12 -15.26 -1.88 -10.77
CA ARG A 12 -16.29 -2.80 -10.24
C ARG A 12 -17.21 -2.14 -9.21
N HIS A 13 -16.72 -1.13 -8.50
CA HIS A 13 -17.42 -0.53 -7.37
C HIS A 13 -17.50 1.00 -7.54
N PRO A 14 -18.68 1.59 -7.79
CA PRO A 14 -18.81 3.03 -8.03
C PRO A 14 -18.58 3.91 -6.78
N ARG A 15 -18.40 3.30 -5.60
CA ARG A 15 -18.08 3.98 -4.34
C ARG A 15 -16.95 3.23 -3.63
N PRO A 16 -16.09 3.94 -2.86
CA PRO A 16 -16.10 5.38 -2.61
C PRO A 16 -15.65 6.20 -3.84
N SER A 17 -15.91 7.51 -3.84
CA SER A 17 -15.46 8.40 -4.93
C SER A 17 -13.92 8.46 -4.99
N ALA A 18 -13.38 8.73 -6.19
CA ALA A 18 -11.93 8.73 -6.46
C ALA A 18 -11.04 9.48 -5.45
N ARG A 19 -11.51 10.57 -4.84
CA ARG A 19 -10.77 11.32 -3.80
C ARG A 19 -10.41 10.52 -2.54
N PHE A 20 -11.02 9.35 -2.34
CA PHE A 20 -10.74 8.44 -1.23
C PHE A 20 -9.97 7.20 -1.68
N LEU A 21 -9.45 7.19 -2.91
CA LEU A 21 -8.70 6.08 -3.48
C LEU A 21 -7.29 6.54 -3.78
N LEU A 22 -6.34 5.64 -3.63
CA LEU A 22 -4.99 5.86 -4.13
C LEU A 22 -4.96 5.71 -5.65
N GLU A 23 -4.08 6.44 -6.31
CA GLU A 23 -3.65 6.08 -7.65
C GLU A 23 -3.01 4.68 -7.63
N ASP A 24 -3.14 3.96 -8.74
CA ASP A 24 -2.51 2.64 -8.88
C ASP A 24 -0.98 2.80 -8.77
N GLY A 25 -0.33 2.04 -7.89
CA GLY A 25 1.10 2.15 -7.62
C GLY A 25 1.52 3.27 -6.66
N GLU A 26 0.59 4.02 -6.05
CA GLU A 26 0.93 5.19 -5.23
C GLU A 26 1.49 4.84 -3.85
N LEU A 27 0.94 3.80 -3.20
CA LEU A 27 1.20 3.50 -1.79
C LEU A 27 2.69 3.45 -1.41
N PRO A 28 3.60 2.80 -2.17
CA PRO A 28 5.02 2.78 -1.85
C PRO A 28 5.69 4.16 -1.84
N ARG A 29 5.17 5.12 -2.61
CA ARG A 29 5.73 6.47 -2.75
C ARG A 29 5.33 7.40 -1.61
N LEU A 30 4.32 7.02 -0.83
CA LEU A 30 3.83 7.78 0.33
C LEU A 30 4.55 7.42 1.63
N LEU A 31 5.43 6.42 1.60
CA LEU A 31 6.15 6.01 2.80
C LEU A 31 7.23 7.02 3.18
N PRO A 32 7.38 7.32 4.47
CA PRO A 32 8.51 8.10 4.95
C PRO A 32 9.82 7.29 4.81
N ASP A 33 10.94 7.99 4.60
CA ASP A 33 12.28 7.39 4.47
C ASP A 33 12.71 6.55 5.69
N ALA A 34 12.06 6.74 6.83
CA ALA A 34 12.30 5.98 8.06
C ALA A 34 11.72 4.55 8.02
N LEU A 35 11.10 4.13 6.92
CA LEU A 35 10.50 2.82 6.74
C LEU A 35 11.09 2.09 5.52
N GLU A 36 11.42 0.82 5.70
CA GLU A 36 11.85 -0.09 4.63
C GLU A 36 10.66 -0.96 4.21
N VAL A 37 10.35 -1.00 2.91
CA VAL A 37 9.32 -1.88 2.35
C VAL A 37 9.82 -3.33 2.40
N VAL A 38 9.06 -4.18 3.10
CA VAL A 38 9.30 -5.64 3.17
C VAL A 38 8.53 -6.35 2.07
N ARG A 39 7.29 -5.93 1.81
CA ARG A 39 6.42 -6.51 0.79
C ARG A 39 5.41 -5.48 0.31
N TYR A 40 5.15 -5.47 -1.00
CA TYR A 40 4.10 -4.70 -1.62
C TYR A 40 3.40 -5.57 -2.68
N ASP A 41 2.08 -5.63 -2.62
CA ASP A 41 1.23 -6.24 -3.63
C ASP A 41 0.08 -5.29 -3.94
N GLU A 42 -0.28 -5.15 -5.21
CA GLU A 42 -1.47 -4.43 -5.65
C GLU A 42 -2.23 -5.27 -6.66
N GLY A 43 -3.55 -5.38 -6.49
CA GLY A 43 -4.37 -6.16 -7.41
C GLY A 43 -5.77 -6.43 -6.90
N TRP A 44 -6.53 -7.16 -7.71
CA TRP A 44 -7.84 -7.69 -7.35
C TRP A 44 -7.70 -8.83 -6.34
N LEU A 45 -8.51 -8.77 -5.29
CA LEU A 45 -8.66 -9.83 -4.31
C LEU A 45 -9.92 -10.66 -4.58
N ASP A 46 -10.01 -11.82 -3.93
CA ASP A 46 -11.13 -12.75 -4.06
C ASP A 46 -12.45 -12.13 -3.59
N GLU A 47 -12.39 -11.18 -2.65
CA GLU A 47 -13.53 -10.39 -2.18
C GLU A 47 -13.96 -9.30 -3.19
N GLY A 48 -13.30 -9.23 -4.35
CA GLY A 48 -13.68 -8.38 -5.47
C GLY A 48 -13.27 -6.92 -5.34
N ARG A 49 -12.38 -6.57 -4.39
CA ARG A 49 -11.80 -5.22 -4.29
C ARG A 49 -10.40 -5.17 -4.92
N HIS A 50 -10.06 -4.02 -5.50
CA HIS A 50 -8.70 -3.74 -5.96
C HIS A 50 -7.97 -2.93 -4.89
N GLU A 51 -6.92 -3.52 -4.31
CA GLU A 51 -6.25 -2.96 -3.13
C GLU A 51 -4.73 -2.98 -3.28
N ALA A 52 -4.10 -1.91 -2.78
CA ALA A 52 -2.68 -1.84 -2.49
C ALA A 52 -2.44 -2.30 -1.05
N ARG A 53 -1.57 -3.30 -0.88
CA ARG A 53 -1.21 -3.90 0.41
C ARG A 53 0.28 -3.76 0.62
N LEU A 54 0.69 -3.15 1.73
CA LEU A 54 2.09 -2.88 2.02
C LEU A 54 2.46 -3.29 3.45
N VAL A 55 3.56 -4.01 3.56
CA VAL A 55 4.25 -4.30 4.82
C VAL A 55 5.58 -3.56 4.78
N ALA A 56 5.82 -2.72 5.78
CA ALA A 56 7.08 -2.06 6.01
C ALA A 56 7.52 -2.26 7.46
N ARG A 57 8.82 -2.11 7.69
CA ARG A 57 9.43 -2.12 9.02
C ARG A 57 10.28 -0.86 9.19
N ARG A 58 10.47 -0.45 10.43
CA ARG A 58 11.56 0.47 10.74
C ARG A 58 12.88 -0.28 10.51
N PRO A 59 13.86 0.29 9.78
CA PRO A 59 15.20 -0.27 9.73
C PRO A 59 15.69 -0.49 11.16
N GLY A 60 16.23 -1.66 11.45
CA GLY A 60 16.81 -1.90 12.78
C GLY A 60 17.83 -0.79 13.07
N ALA A 61 17.86 -0.26 14.29
CA ALA A 61 19.02 0.50 14.72
C ALA A 61 20.23 -0.39 14.45
N ALA A 62 21.18 0.07 13.63
CA ALA A 62 22.40 -0.68 13.42
C ALA A 62 22.94 -1.04 14.80
N SER A 63 23.09 -2.33 15.09
CA SER A 63 23.88 -2.74 16.24
C SER A 63 25.23 -2.06 16.09
N PRO A 64 25.73 -1.30 17.09
CA PRO A 64 27.11 -0.86 17.04
C PRO A 64 27.95 -2.14 16.89
N ALA A 65 28.75 -2.20 15.82
CA ALA A 65 29.72 -3.26 15.63
C ALA A 65 30.57 -3.33 16.91
N ALA A 66 30.61 -4.52 17.51
CA ALA A 66 31.45 -4.83 18.66
C ALA A 66 32.93 -4.84 18.28
#